data_AF-A0A932I8N1-F1
#
_entry.id   AF-A0A932I8N1-F1
#
_cell.length_a   1.000
_cell.length_b   1.000
_cell.length_c   1.000
_cell.angle_alpha   90.00
_cell.angle_beta   90.00
_cell.angle_gamma   90.00
#
_symmetry.space_group_name_H-M   'P 1'
#
loop_
_entity.id
_entity.type
_entity.pdbx_description
1 polymer ?
#
loop_
_entity_poly.entity_id
_entity_poly.type
_entity_poly.pdbx_seq_one_letter_code
_entity_poly.pdbx_strand_id
1 'polypeptide(L)' 'MVGINDEMLTQVLRDLEAKGVVSRRVYDVIPPKVEYSLTREGKKLLPVMARMSDWGGKYEV' A
#
# COMPACT_ATOMS: atom_id res chain seq x y z
N MET A 1 -7.40 -16.83 5.87
CA MET A 1 -6.73 -15.60 5.41
C MET A 1 -6.30 -14.85 6.66
N VAL A 2 -5.02 -14.91 7.03
CA VAL A 2 -4.51 -14.15 8.18
C VAL A 2 -4.46 -12.69 7.72
N GLY A 3 -5.40 -11.88 8.20
CA GLY A 3 -5.48 -10.46 7.86
C GLY A 3 -4.45 -9.66 8.66
N ILE A 4 -3.97 -8.57 8.07
CA ILE A 4 -3.30 -7.51 8.83
C ILE A 4 -4.33 -6.83 9.74
N ASN A 5 -3.98 -6.52 10.99
CA ASN A 5 -4.86 -5.75 11.86
C ASN A 5 -4.79 -4.25 11.54
N ASP A 6 -5.79 -3.48 11.99
CA ASP A 6 -5.92 -2.07 11.64
C ASP A 6 -4.76 -1.19 12.14
N GLU A 7 -4.19 -1.53 13.30
CA GLU A 7 -3.06 -0.79 13.88
C GLU A 7 -1.80 -0.99 13.03
N MET A 8 -1.48 -2.23 12.70
CA MET A 8 -0.35 -2.58 11.83
C MET A 8 -0.51 -1.97 10.44
N LEU A 9 -1.72 -2.05 9.85
CA LEU A 9 -1.99 -1.46 8.54
C LEU A 9 -1.80 0.06 8.56
N THR A 10 -2.31 0.72 9.60
CA THR A 10 -2.15 2.18 9.78
C THR A 10 -0.68 2.55 9.91
N GLN A 11 0.11 1.79 10.67
CA GLN A 11 1.54 2.04 10.82
C GLN A 11 2.28 1.91 9.47
N VAL A 12 2.03 0.82 8.74
CA VAL A 12 2.67 0.61 7.43
C VAL A 12 2.29 1.71 6.43
N LEU A 13 1.03 2.13 6.40
CA LEU A 13 0.59 3.21 5.50
C LEU A 13 1.24 4.56 5.85
N ARG A 14 1.40 4.88 7.13
CA ARG A 14 2.13 6.08 7.58
C ARG A 14 3.60 6.03 7.20
N ASP A 15 4.25 4.88 7.34
CA ASP A 15 5.65 4.71 6.94
C ASP A 15 5.85 4.86 5.43
N LEU A 16 4.92 4.30 4.63
CA LEU A 16 4.95 4.45 3.18
C LEU A 16 4.64 5.89 2.74
N GLU A 17 3.79 6.60 3.49
CA GLU A 17 3.50 8.02 3.26
C GLU A 17 4.76 8.87 3.54
N ALA A 18 5.43 8.63 4.68
CA ALA A 18 6.67 9.31 5.04
C ALA A 18 7.81 9.06 4.02
N LYS A 19 7.82 7.89 3.38
CA LYS A 19 8.77 7.54 2.30
C LYS A 19 8.34 8.07 0.92
N GLY A 20 7.21 8.77 0.82
CA GLY A 20 6.70 9.31 -0.45
C GLY A 20 6.17 8.26 -1.42
N VAL A 21 5.89 7.03 -0.96
CA VAL A 21 5.39 5.93 -1.79
C VAL A 21 3.87 6.01 -1.96
N VAL A 22 3.17 6.38 -0.89
CA VAL A 22 1.72 6.61 -0.90
C VAL A 22 1.40 8.06 -0.51
N SER A 23 0.30 8.57 -1.02
CA SER A 23 -0.32 9.83 -0.60
C SER A 23 -1.61 9.55 0.16
N ARG A 24 -1.84 10.30 1.23
CA ARG A 24 -3.08 10.26 2.01
C ARG A 24 -4.00 11.41 1.63
N ARG A 25 -5.28 11.12 1.45
CA ARG A 25 -6.33 12.11 1.23
C ARG A 25 -7.42 11.94 2.28
N VAL A 26 -7.72 13.02 3.00
CA VAL A 26 -8.85 13.09 3.94
C VAL A 26 -10.02 13.73 3.23
N TYR A 27 -11.20 13.14 3.39
CA TYR A 27 -12.45 13.71 2.92
C TYR A 27 -13.30 14.09 4.13
N ASP A 28 -13.67 15.37 4.18
CA ASP A 28 -14.55 15.93 5.20
C ASP A 28 -16.02 15.62 4.86
N VAL A 29 -16.35 14.33 4.86
CA VAL A 29 -17.70 13.80 4.66
C VAL A 29 -18.17 13.10 5.93
N ILE A 30 -19.47 12.83 6.05
CA ILE A 30 -20.02 12.04 7.15
C ILE A 30 -20.45 10.68 6.60
N PRO A 31 -19.88 9.56 7.06
CA PRO A 31 -18.77 9.44 8.03
C PRO A 31 -17.41 9.86 7.44
N PRO A 32 -16.45 10.32 8.26
CA PRO A 32 -15.14 10.76 7.78
C PRO A 32 -14.41 9.63 7.05
N LYS A 33 -13.82 9.96 5.90
CA LYS A 33 -13.16 8.97 5.03
C LYS A 33 -11.72 9.37 4.78
N VAL A 34 -10.82 8.38 4.81
CA VAL A 34 -9.43 8.52 4.39
C VAL A 34 -9.17 7.56 3.25
N GLU A 35 -8.52 8.05 2.19
CA GLU A 35 -8.04 7.22 1.10
C GLU A 35 -6.53 7.32 0.99
N TYR A 36 -5.89 6.19 0.71
CA TYR A 36 -4.48 6.11 0.37
C TYR A 36 -4.35 5.76 -1.11
N SER A 37 -3.34 6.32 -1.78
CA SER A 37 -3.08 6.05 -3.19
C SER A 37 -1.58 6.06 -3.46
N LEU A 38 -1.10 5.27 -4.42
CA LEU A 38 0.30 5.34 -4.84
C LEU A 38 0.62 6.71 -5.42
N THR A 39 1.76 7.28 -5.01
CA THR A 39 2.32 8.48 -5.66
C THR A 39 2.87 8.14 -7.04
N ARG A 40 3.26 9.16 -7.81
CA ARG A 40 3.95 8.95 -9.10
C ARG A 40 5.23 8.13 -8.93
N GLU A 41 5.99 8.38 -7.87
CA GLU A 41 7.22 7.62 -7.57
C GLU A 41 6.88 6.22 -7.07
N GLY A 42 5.88 6.07 -6.19
CA GLY A 42 5.42 4.76 -5.71
C GLY A 42 4.96 3.82 -6.83
N LYS A 43 4.33 4.36 -7.90
CA LYS A 43 3.95 3.57 -9.08
C LYS A 43 5.16 2.96 -9.82
N LYS A 44 6.35 3.55 -9.71
CA LYS A 44 7.57 2.97 -10.31
C LYS A 44 8.04 1.69 -9.61
N LEU A 45 7.50 1.39 -8.43
CA LEU A 45 7.76 0.12 -7.73
C LEU A 45 6.93 -1.04 -8.28
N LEU A 46 5.82 -0.77 -8.98
CA LEU A 46 4.92 -1.80 -9.49
C LEU A 46 5.63 -2.84 -10.39
N PRO A 47 6.51 -2.45 -11.34
CA PRO A 47 7.24 -3.43 -12.14
C PRO A 47 8.12 -4.35 -11.30
N VAL A 48 8.74 -3.84 -10.24
CA VAL A 48 9.58 -4.66 -9.33
C VAL A 48 8.72 -5.65 -8.56
N MET A 49 7.60 -5.18 -7.99
CA MET A 49 6.65 -6.05 -7.29
C MET A 49 6.09 -7.13 -8.22
N ALA A 50 5.78 -6.78 -9.46
CA ALA A 50 5.33 -7.75 -10.46
C ALA A 50 6.39 -8.83 -10.71
N ARG A 51 7.67 -8.45 -10.87
CA ARG A 51 8.76 -9.43 -11.03
C ARG A 51 8.95 -10.33 -9.81
N MET A 52 8.80 -9.78 -8.60
CA MET A 52 8.85 -10.57 -7.37
C MET A 52 7.69 -11.58 -7.31
N SER A 53 6.49 -11.16 -7.70
CA SER A 53 5.31 -12.03 -7.80
C SER A 53 5.51 -13.13 -8.84
N ASP A 54 5.99 -12.79 -10.05
CA ASP A 54 6.29 -13.74 -11.12
C ASP A 54 7.31 -14.79 -10.67
N TRP A 55 8.29 -14.39 -9.87
CA TRP A 55 9.27 -15.31 -9.30
C TRP A 55 8.64 -16.21 -8.24
N GLY A 56 7.90 -15.65 -7.28
CA GLY A 56 7.24 -16.41 -6.22
C GLY A 56 6.27 -17.46 -6.73
N GLY A 57 5.47 -17.11 -7.75
CA GLY A 57 4.51 -18.02 -8.38
C GLY A 57 5.14 -19.23 -9.09
N LYS A 58 6.46 -19.24 -9.32
CA LYS A 58 7.17 -20.45 -9.83
C LYS A 58 7.37 -21.50 -8.74
N TYR A 59 7.20 -21.13 -7.48
CA TYR A 59 7.44 -21.99 -6.32
C TYR A 59 6.18 -22.22 -5.48
N GLU A 60 5.05 -21.58 -5.82
CA GLU A 60 3.74 -21.96 -5.29
C GLU A 60 3.34 -23.31 -5.92
N VAL A 61 3.19 -24.34 -5.06
CA VAL A 61 2.69 -25.68 -5.39
C VAL A 61 1.20 -25.75 -5.10
#